data_AF-A0A7W0PRJ0-F1
#
_entry.id   AF-A0A7W0PRJ0-F1
#
_cell.length_a   1.000
_cell.length_b   1.000
_cell.length_c   1.000
_cell.angle_alpha   90.00
_cell.angle_beta   90.00
_cell.angle_gamma   90.00
#
_symmetry.space_group_name_H-M   'P 1'
#
loop_
_entity.id
_entity.type
_entity.pdbx_description
1 polymer ?
#
loop_
_entity_poly.entity_id
_entity_poly.type
_entity_poly.pdbx_seq_one_letter_code
_entity_poly.pdbx_strand_id
1 'polypeptide(L)'
;MGARLLLILTLVVTSTASAALAQPDASPVASPVAGPGIASEPFGEVDGQPVERYTLTNANGMQVSILTYGATVQSIMAPDRDGTIANVALGFDNIEDYDTISPYFGSIVGRYANRIA
;
A
#
# COMPACT_ATOMS: atom_id res chain seq x y z
N MET A 1 -66.47 -4.82 -7.08
CA MET A 1 -66.15 -5.41 -8.40
C MET A 1 -64.77 -4.93 -8.79
N GLY A 2 -63.77 -5.81 -8.70
CA GLY A 2 -62.36 -5.50 -8.94
C GLY A 2 -61.54 -6.68 -8.45
N ALA A 3 -61.57 -7.76 -9.22
CA ALA A 3 -61.00 -9.04 -8.84
C ALA A 3 -59.72 -9.30 -9.67
N ARG A 4 -58.72 -9.86 -8.97
CA ARG A 4 -57.64 -10.75 -9.47
C ARG A 4 -56.39 -10.07 -10.07
N LEU A 5 -55.24 -10.26 -9.41
CA LEU A 5 -54.08 -11.08 -9.86
C LEU A 5 -52.89 -10.84 -8.89
N LEU A 6 -52.69 -11.69 -7.88
CA LEU A 6 -51.69 -12.77 -7.82
C LEU A 6 -50.22 -12.30 -7.97
N LEU A 7 -49.47 -12.20 -6.87
CA LEU A 7 -48.38 -13.13 -6.57
C LEU A 7 -47.79 -12.88 -5.17
N ILE A 8 -47.72 -13.96 -4.40
CA ILE A 8 -47.08 -14.11 -3.10
C ILE A 8 -45.61 -14.42 -3.34
N LEU A 9 -44.67 -13.72 -2.68
CA LEU A 9 -43.46 -14.36 -2.16
C LEU A 9 -42.78 -13.50 -1.09
N THR A 10 -43.09 -13.79 0.17
CA THR A 10 -42.30 -13.38 1.33
C THR A 10 -41.10 -14.33 1.44
N LEU A 11 -39.87 -13.81 1.48
CA LEU A 11 -38.79 -14.51 2.16
C LEU A 11 -37.89 -13.51 2.88
N VAL A 12 -38.18 -13.36 4.17
CA VAL A 12 -37.28 -12.82 5.19
C VAL A 12 -36.10 -13.78 5.30
N VAL A 13 -34.90 -13.31 5.00
CA VAL A 13 -33.66 -13.93 5.46
C VAL A 13 -32.98 -12.92 6.38
N THR A 14 -33.32 -13.01 7.67
CA THR A 14 -32.51 -12.48 8.75
C THR A 14 -31.32 -13.41 8.95
N SER A 15 -30.11 -12.92 8.68
CA SER A 15 -28.87 -13.52 9.13
C SER A 15 -28.31 -12.64 10.24
N THR A 16 -28.36 -13.15 11.47
CA THR A 16 -27.66 -12.63 12.63
C THR A 16 -26.48 -13.56 12.94
N ALA A 17 -25.25 -13.05 12.85
CA ALA A 17 -24.03 -13.60 13.44
C ALA A 17 -22.99 -12.45 13.46
N SER A 18 -22.76 -11.75 14.58
CA SER A 18 -21.99 -12.10 15.78
C SER A 18 -20.46 -12.10 15.58
N ALA A 19 -19.83 -11.15 16.29
CA ALA A 19 -18.46 -11.13 16.81
C ALA A 19 -17.26 -11.32 15.85
N ALA A 20 -16.44 -10.27 15.67
CA ALA A 20 -15.17 -10.11 16.37
C ALA A 20 -14.33 -8.98 15.74
N LEU A 21 -13.58 -8.28 16.57
CA LEU A 21 -12.56 -7.31 16.20
C LEU A 21 -11.50 -7.99 15.32
N ALA A 22 -11.40 -7.60 14.06
CA ALA A 22 -10.33 -8.02 13.17
C ALA A 22 -9.34 -6.86 13.00
N GLN A 23 -8.13 -7.03 13.53
CA GLN A 23 -6.97 -6.18 13.28
C GLN A 23 -6.67 -6.12 11.78
N PRO A 24 -6.27 -4.97 11.22
CA PRO A 24 -5.75 -4.88 9.86
C PRO A 24 -4.26 -5.29 9.85
N ASP A 25 -3.95 -6.50 10.33
CA ASP A 25 -2.59 -7.05 10.31
C ASP A 25 -2.51 -8.16 9.27
N ALA A 26 -2.24 -7.77 8.02
CA ALA A 26 -1.43 -8.49 7.03
C ALA A 26 -1.76 -7.99 5.62
N SER A 27 -1.14 -6.89 5.21
CA SER A 27 -0.85 -6.64 3.79
C SER A 27 0.03 -7.78 3.25
N PRO A 28 -0.08 -8.15 1.96
CA PRO A 28 0.34 -9.45 1.46
C PRO A 28 1.84 -9.66 1.66
N VAL A 29 2.18 -10.76 2.34
CA VAL A 29 3.56 -11.22 2.52
C VAL A 29 4.16 -11.52 1.14
N ALA A 30 5.21 -10.79 0.80
CA ALA A 30 5.90 -10.84 -0.48
C ALA A 30 6.33 -12.26 -0.88
N SER A 31 6.03 -12.65 -2.11
CA SER A 31 6.56 -13.85 -2.77
C SER A 31 8.09 -13.79 -2.87
N PRO A 32 8.83 -14.90 -2.65
CA PRO A 32 10.29 -14.86 -2.65
C PRO A 32 10.90 -14.76 -4.05
N VAL A 33 11.57 -13.62 -4.28
CA VAL A 33 12.84 -13.35 -4.99
C VAL A 33 13.06 -14.05 -6.34
N ALA A 34 12.67 -13.37 -7.42
CA ALA A 34 13.45 -13.36 -8.65
C ALA A 34 14.84 -12.73 -8.36
N GLY A 35 15.88 -13.12 -9.11
CA GLY A 35 17.26 -12.63 -8.92
C GLY A 35 17.41 -11.10 -8.92
N PRO A 36 18.63 -10.58 -8.67
CA PRO A 36 18.84 -9.14 -8.57
C PRO A 36 18.31 -8.41 -9.81
N GLY A 37 17.57 -7.34 -9.60
CA GLY A 37 16.82 -6.70 -10.68
C GLY A 37 16.06 -5.46 -10.25
N ILE A 38 15.41 -4.84 -11.23
CA ILE A 38 14.59 -3.64 -11.07
C ILE A 38 13.26 -3.92 -11.76
N ALA A 39 12.16 -3.65 -11.06
CA ALA A 39 10.81 -3.67 -11.61
C ALA A 39 10.18 -2.29 -11.42
N SER A 40 9.27 -1.91 -12.31
CA SER A 40 8.45 -0.70 -12.15
C SER A 40 6.97 -1.01 -12.34
N GLU A 41 6.14 -0.30 -11.60
CA GLU A 41 4.68 -0.38 -11.68
C GLU A 41 4.05 1.01 -11.46
N PRO A 42 2.87 1.30 -12.03
CA PRO A 42 2.11 2.49 -11.69
C PRO A 42 1.71 2.47 -10.21
N PHE A 43 1.82 3.62 -9.54
CA PHE A 43 1.49 3.77 -8.12
C PHE A 43 0.35 4.78 -7.86
N GLY A 44 0.08 5.66 -8.82
CA GLY A 44 -1.04 6.60 -8.74
C GLY A 44 -0.78 7.84 -9.59
N GLU A 45 -1.44 8.95 -9.25
CA GLU A 45 -1.31 10.22 -9.94
C GLU A 45 -1.43 11.36 -8.92
N VAL A 46 -0.62 12.41 -9.08
CA VAL A 46 -0.71 13.65 -8.30
C VAL A 46 -0.72 14.83 -9.27
N ASP A 47 -1.71 15.71 -9.16
CA ASP A 47 -1.85 16.91 -10.01
C ASP A 47 -1.74 16.63 -11.53
N GLY A 48 -2.32 15.52 -12.01
CA GLY A 48 -2.24 15.16 -13.44
C GLY A 48 -0.92 14.49 -13.84
N GLN A 49 0.00 14.26 -12.91
CA GLN A 49 1.30 13.63 -13.17
C GLN A 49 1.30 12.18 -12.66
N PRO A 50 1.59 11.19 -13.52
CA PRO A 50 1.66 9.80 -13.10
C PRO A 50 2.84 9.57 -12.16
N VAL A 51 2.60 8.80 -11.11
CA VAL A 51 3.62 8.36 -10.16
C VAL A 51 3.87 6.87 -10.38
N GLU A 52 5.13 6.50 -10.53
CA GLU A 52 5.57 5.11 -10.64
C GLU A 52 6.31 4.70 -9.36
N ARG A 53 6.22 3.41 -9.04
CA ARG A 53 7.03 2.77 -8.01
C ARG A 53 8.07 1.88 -8.69
N TYR A 54 9.32 2.08 -8.32
CA TYR A 54 10.46 1.26 -8.71
C TYR A 54 10.85 0.37 -7.53
N THR A 55 10.87 -0.94 -7.74
CA THR A 55 11.32 -1.91 -6.73
C THR A 55 12.67 -2.48 -7.15
N LEU A 56 13.68 -2.26 -6.32
CA LEU A 56 15.04 -2.74 -6.50
C LEU A 56 15.26 -3.97 -5.61
N THR A 57 15.64 -5.08 -6.21
CA THR A 57 15.90 -6.35 -5.50
C THR A 57 17.39 -6.65 -5.55
N ASN A 58 18.00 -6.95 -4.40
CA ASN A 58 19.39 -7.40 -4.33
C ASN A 58 19.49 -8.94 -4.31
N ALA A 59 20.72 -9.45 -4.45
CA ALA A 59 20.98 -10.89 -4.46
C ALA A 59 20.71 -11.60 -3.11
N ASN A 60 20.55 -10.85 -2.02
CA ASN A 60 20.33 -11.37 -0.67
C ASN A 60 18.86 -11.26 -0.23
N GLY A 61 17.93 -10.99 -1.17
CA GLY A 61 16.49 -10.94 -0.90
C GLY A 61 15.97 -9.65 -0.27
N MET A 62 16.80 -8.63 -0.12
CA MET A 62 16.34 -7.29 0.29
C MET A 62 15.71 -6.58 -0.91
N GLN A 63 14.59 -5.90 -0.65
CA GLN A 63 13.87 -5.11 -1.65
C GLN A 63 13.63 -3.68 -1.15
N VAL A 64 13.83 -2.70 -2.03
CA VAL A 64 13.56 -1.29 -1.74
C VAL A 64 12.63 -0.75 -2.80
N SER A 65 11.50 -0.20 -2.37
CA SER A 65 10.54 0.46 -3.27
C SER A 65 10.68 1.98 -3.18
N ILE A 66 10.80 2.63 -4.34
CA ILE A 66 11.05 4.06 -4.48
C ILE A 66 10.00 4.66 -5.42
N LEU A 67 9.38 5.77 -5.02
CA LEU A 67 8.40 6.48 -5.83
C LEU A 67 9.09 7.56 -6.68
N THR A 68 8.59 7.80 -7.89
CA THR A 68 9.01 8.95 -8.70
C THR A 68 8.61 10.28 -8.06
N TYR A 69 7.61 10.27 -7.17
CA TYR A 69 7.21 11.40 -6.35
C TYR A 69 8.23 11.67 -5.24
N GLY A 70 8.97 12.79 -5.35
CA GLY A 70 9.97 13.20 -4.37
C GLY A 70 11.15 12.22 -4.20
N ALA A 71 11.34 11.29 -5.15
CA ALA A 71 12.27 10.17 -5.02
C ALA A 71 12.12 9.42 -3.68
N THR A 72 10.87 9.24 -3.25
CA THR A 72 10.52 8.80 -1.90
C THR A 72 10.77 7.31 -1.71
N VAL A 73 11.54 6.94 -0.68
CA VAL A 73 11.63 5.55 -0.23
C VAL A 73 10.33 5.15 0.47
N GLN A 74 9.53 4.32 -0.19
CA GLN A 74 8.21 3.89 0.29
C GLN A 74 8.29 2.70 1.24
N SER A 75 9.16 1.73 0.94
CA SER A 75 9.38 0.57 1.81
C SER A 75 10.78 -0.01 1.65
N ILE A 76 11.25 -0.67 2.70
CA ILE A 76 12.50 -1.43 2.73
C ILE A 76 12.18 -2.79 3.34
N MET A 77 12.04 -3.80 2.49
CA MET A 77 11.86 -5.19 2.92
C MET A 77 13.23 -5.79 3.19
N ALA A 78 13.57 -6.02 4.46
CA ALA A 78 14.88 -6.53 4.87
C ALA A 78 14.73 -7.85 5.65
N PRO A 79 15.61 -8.85 5.40
CA PRO A 79 15.66 -10.06 6.21
C PRO A 79 16.29 -9.79 7.57
N ASP A 80 15.73 -10.39 8.62
CA ASP A 80 16.35 -10.44 9.95
C ASP A 80 17.38 -11.57 10.07
N ARG A 81 17.85 -11.83 11.30
CA ARG A 81 18.84 -12.88 11.58
C ARG A 81 18.37 -14.30 11.25
N ASP A 82 17.06 -14.52 11.28
CA ASP A 82 16.41 -15.81 11.04
C ASP A 82 15.91 -15.91 9.58
N GLY A 83 16.16 -14.87 8.77
CA GLY A 83 15.74 -14.78 7.37
C GLY A 83 14.31 -14.30 7.19
N THR A 84 13.64 -13.87 8.27
CA THR A 84 12.28 -13.33 8.19
C THR A 84 12.33 -11.95 7.57
N ILE A 85 11.60 -11.74 6.47
CA ILE A 85 11.57 -10.47 5.76
C ILE A 85 10.46 -9.60 6.35
N ALA A 86 10.81 -8.36 6.74
CA ALA A 86 9.86 -7.37 7.21
C ALA A 86 10.16 -5.98 6.62
N ASN A 87 9.12 -5.13 6.51
CA ASN A 87 9.33 -3.73 6.18
C ASN A 87 9.94 -3.00 7.40
N VAL A 88 11.04 -2.29 7.19
CA VAL A 88 11.74 -1.53 8.23
C VAL A 88 11.64 -0.01 8.05
N ALA A 89 10.94 0.47 7.02
CA ALA A 89 10.70 1.89 6.78
C ALA A 89 9.24 2.26 7.02
N LEU A 90 9.01 3.46 7.58
CA LEU A 90 7.68 4.05 7.67
C LEU A 90 7.30 4.64 6.31
N GLY A 91 6.06 4.43 5.91
CA GLY A 91 5.50 4.91 4.67
C GLY A 91 4.02 4.57 4.57
N PHE A 92 3.41 5.01 3.47
CA PHE A 92 2.01 4.73 3.13
C PHE A 92 1.88 3.74 1.97
N ASP A 93 0.70 3.14 1.89
CA ASP A 93 0.34 2.18 0.85
C ASP A 93 -0.25 2.86 -0.41
N ASN A 94 -0.68 4.12 -0.30
CA ASN A 94 -1.29 4.91 -1.38
C ASN A 94 -0.54 6.24 -1.59
N ILE A 95 -0.73 6.88 -2.75
CA ILE A 95 -0.03 8.13 -3.09
C ILE A 95 -0.67 9.36 -2.43
N GLU A 96 -1.96 9.31 -2.17
CA GLU A 96 -2.76 10.41 -1.62
C GLU A 96 -2.30 10.80 -0.20
N ASP A 97 -1.89 9.82 0.61
CA ASP A 97 -1.35 10.04 1.95
C ASP A 97 0.04 10.71 1.90
N TYR A 98 0.83 10.42 0.86
CA TYR A 98 2.10 11.12 0.64
C TYR A 98 1.90 12.59 0.28
N ASP A 99 0.83 12.91 -0.44
CA ASP A 99 0.52 14.28 -0.88
C ASP A 99 -0.13 15.13 0.22
N THR A 100 -0.97 14.51 1.06
CA THR A 100 -1.84 15.25 1.98
C THR A 100 -1.35 15.34 3.42
N ILE A 101 -0.73 14.28 3.97
CA ILE A 101 -0.44 14.18 5.41
C ILE A 101 1.01 13.81 5.74
N SER A 102 1.83 13.46 4.75
CA SER A 102 3.19 12.98 5.00
C SER A 102 4.11 14.06 5.60
N PRO A 103 4.75 13.80 6.74
CA PRO A 103 5.80 14.65 7.29
C PRO A 103 7.16 14.35 6.64
N TYR A 104 7.21 14.25 5.30
CA TYR A 104 8.40 13.93 4.51
C TYR A 104 8.95 12.50 4.69
N PHE A 105 8.10 11.49 4.91
CA PHE A 105 8.56 10.10 5.04
C PHE A 105 9.30 9.64 3.80
N GLY A 106 10.56 9.25 3.96
CA GLY A 106 11.39 8.66 2.91
C GLY A 106 11.75 9.60 1.74
N SER A 107 11.24 10.84 1.71
CA SER A 107 11.42 11.77 0.59
C SER A 107 12.81 12.41 0.56
N ILE A 108 13.29 12.74 -0.63
CA ILE A 108 14.47 13.59 -0.80
C ILE A 108 14.07 15.06 -0.57
N VAL A 109 14.67 15.70 0.44
CA VAL A 109 14.39 17.09 0.81
C VAL A 109 15.42 18.05 0.19
N GLY A 110 14.95 19.09 -0.52
CA GLY A 110 15.82 20.10 -1.13
C GLY A 110 15.08 21.34 -1.63
N ARG A 111 15.76 22.41 -2.08
CA ARG A 111 17.23 22.57 -2.21
C ARG A 111 17.99 22.82 -0.90
N TYR A 112 17.29 23.22 0.15
CA TYR A 112 17.84 23.33 1.49
C TYR A 112 16.97 22.51 2.42
N ALA A 113 17.55 21.52 3.08
CA ALA A 113 16.88 20.79 4.13
C ALA A 113 16.99 21.57 5.46
N ASN A 114 15.99 21.41 6.33
CA ASN A 114 15.92 22.08 7.62
C ASN A 114 15.75 23.61 7.53
N ARG A 115 16.34 24.39 8.44
CA ARG A 115 16.08 25.83 8.61
C ARG A 115 17.20 26.70 8.06
N ILE A 116 16.81 27.82 7.45
CA ILE A 116 17.67 28.96 7.12
C ILE A 116 17.23 30.12 8.02
N ALA A 117 18.18 30.76 8.71
CA ALA A 117 17.94 31.82 9.69
C ALA A 117 17.95 33.22 9.07
#